data_AF-A0A7S3D4F9-F1
#
_entry.id   AF-A0A7S3D4F9-F1
#
_cell.length_a   1.000
_cell.length_b   1.000
_cell.length_c   1.000
_cell.angle_alpha   90.00
_cell.angle_beta   90.00
_cell.angle_gamma   90.00
#
_symmetry.space_group_name_H-M   'P 1'
#
loop_
_entity.id
_entity.type
_entity.pdbx_description
1 polymer ?
#
loop_
_entity_poly.entity_id
_entity_poly.type
_entity_poly.pdbx_seq_one_letter_code
_entity_poly.pdbx_strand_id
1 'polypeptide(L)'
;MARTQKNKATEHHLGLLKARIAKLRTQLLEPAGKSGGKGEGFDVARYGDARVALIGFPSVGKSTLLSEVTETKSDAAAYEFTTLTCIPGVIHYKDSKIQLLDLPGIIEGAAEGKGRGRQVIAVAKSADVILMVLDASKGDIQKKLLEKELETVGLRLNQSPPQISFKKKKTGGITFNNTVPLSHLDEKTVMNVY
;
A
#
# COMPACT_ATOMS: atom_id res chain seq x y z
N MET A 1 16.12 -14.43 0.52
CA MET A 1 16.83 -13.39 1.30
C MET A 1 16.99 -13.74 2.78
N ALA A 2 16.02 -14.37 3.45
CA ALA A 2 16.08 -14.66 4.89
C ALA A 2 17.27 -15.51 5.37
N ARG A 3 17.94 -16.27 4.48
CA ARG A 3 19.08 -17.15 4.81
C ARG A 3 20.45 -16.60 4.41
N THR A 4 20.51 -15.46 3.72
CA THR A 4 21.76 -14.91 3.18
C THR A 4 22.23 -13.75 4.06
N GLN A 5 23.40 -13.88 4.68
CA GLN A 5 23.99 -12.81 5.49
C GLN A 5 24.45 -11.64 4.61
N LYS A 6 24.15 -10.40 5.01
CA LYS A 6 24.63 -9.19 4.30
C LYS A 6 26.11 -9.00 4.60
N ASN A 7 26.96 -9.12 3.59
CA ASN A 7 28.39 -8.81 3.64
C ASN A 7 28.84 -8.22 2.29
N LYS A 8 30.09 -7.75 2.21
CA LYS A 8 30.64 -7.09 1.01
C LYS A 8 30.58 -7.96 -0.26
N ALA A 9 30.62 -9.29 -0.12
CA ALA A 9 30.53 -10.23 -1.23
C ALA A 9 29.08 -10.51 -1.67
N THR A 10 28.11 -10.46 -0.75
CA THR A 10 26.70 -10.79 -1.01
C THR A 10 25.81 -9.58 -1.24
N GLU A 11 26.27 -8.36 -0.90
CA GLU A 11 25.48 -7.14 -1.00
C GLU A 11 25.01 -6.86 -2.43
N HIS A 12 25.85 -7.13 -3.42
CA HIS A 12 25.50 -7.04 -4.83
C HIS A 12 24.33 -7.97 -5.18
N HIS A 13 24.47 -9.26 -4.87
CA HIS A 13 23.45 -10.26 -5.19
C HIS A 13 22.13 -9.94 -4.49
N LEU A 14 22.19 -9.47 -3.24
CA LEU A 14 21.03 -8.99 -2.49
C LEU A 14 20.38 -7.76 -3.16
N GLY A 15 21.18 -6.82 -3.68
CA GLY A 15 20.71 -5.68 -4.46
C GLY A 15 19.94 -6.10 -5.72
N LEU A 16 20.50 -7.02 -6.50
CA LEU A 16 19.85 -7.57 -7.69
C LEU A 16 18.55 -8.31 -7.36
N LEU A 17 18.54 -9.12 -6.29
CA LEU A 17 17.33 -9.80 -5.82
C LEU A 17 16.25 -8.81 -5.39
N LYS A 18 16.62 -7.74 -4.66
CA LYS A 18 15.68 -6.68 -4.29
C LYS A 18 15.10 -5.99 -5.51
N ALA A 19 15.92 -5.64 -6.50
CA ALA A 19 15.47 -5.03 -7.75
C ALA A 19 14.49 -5.93 -8.51
N ARG A 20 14.79 -7.24 -8.61
CA ARG A 20 13.91 -8.23 -9.24
C ARG A 20 12.58 -8.37 -8.51
N ILE A 21 12.59 -8.46 -7.17
CA ILE A 21 11.36 -8.54 -6.38
C ILE A 21 10.52 -7.27 -6.54
N ALA A 22 11.15 -6.09 -6.52
CA ALA A 22 10.45 -4.83 -6.75
C ALA A 22 9.76 -4.82 -8.12
N LYS A 23 10.47 -5.22 -9.19
CA LYS A 23 9.91 -5.32 -10.54
C LYS A 23 8.72 -6.30 -10.62
N LEU A 24 8.86 -7.50 -10.04
CA LEU A 24 7.78 -8.49 -10.02
C LEU A 24 6.56 -8.00 -9.22
N ARG A 25 6.78 -7.33 -8.08
CA ARG A 25 5.69 -6.73 -7.30
C ARG A 25 4.96 -5.64 -8.08
N THR A 26 5.68 -4.78 -8.81
CA THR A 26 5.05 -3.77 -9.67
C THR A 26 4.21 -4.42 -10.76
N GLN A 27 4.70 -5.48 -11.41
CA GLN A 27 3.95 -6.22 -12.43
C GLN A 27 2.68 -6.89 -11.86
N LEU A 28 2.71 -7.38 -10.62
CA LEU A 28 1.53 -7.89 -9.93
C LEU A 28 0.51 -6.79 -9.59
N LEU A 29 0.90 -5.52 -9.62
CA LEU A 29 0.03 -4.37 -9.34
C LEU A 29 -0.46 -3.68 -10.61
N GLU A 30 0.30 -3.72 -11.71
CA GLU A 30 -0.10 -3.20 -13.03
C GLU A 30 -1.14 -4.11 -13.72
N PRO A 31 -2.34 -3.60 -14.08
CA PRO A 31 -3.40 -4.42 -14.65
C PRO A 31 -2.87 -5.17 -15.88
N ALA A 32 -3.06 -6.49 -15.89
CA ALA A 32 -2.61 -7.32 -16.99
C ALA A 32 -3.39 -6.94 -18.25
N GLY A 33 -2.72 -6.25 -19.18
CA GLY A 33 -3.19 -6.05 -20.54
C GLY A 33 -4.08 -4.82 -20.77
N LYS A 34 -3.69 -4.05 -21.79
CA LYS A 34 -4.57 -3.16 -22.55
C LYS A 34 -5.60 -4.00 -23.33
N SER A 35 -6.52 -4.66 -22.63
CA SER A 35 -7.74 -5.19 -23.24
C SER A 35 -8.91 -4.55 -22.51
N GLY A 36 -9.66 -3.71 -23.24
CA GLY A 36 -10.80 -2.93 -22.76
C GLY A 36 -12.02 -3.79 -22.37
N GLY A 37 -11.85 -4.68 -21.40
CA GLY A 37 -12.94 -5.22 -20.62
C GLY A 37 -13.08 -4.38 -19.37
N LYS A 38 -14.25 -3.77 -19.16
CA LYS A 38 -14.66 -3.21 -17.86
C LYS A 38 -14.52 -4.32 -16.82
N GLY A 39 -13.37 -4.43 -16.18
CA GLY A 39 -13.27 -5.18 -14.94
C GLY A 39 -14.27 -4.55 -13.99
N GLU A 40 -15.12 -5.37 -13.37
CA GLU A 40 -16.00 -4.94 -12.28
C GLU A 40 -15.12 -4.29 -11.21
N GLY A 41 -15.03 -2.97 -11.32
CA GLY A 41 -14.21 -2.15 -10.47
C GLY A 41 -14.88 -2.11 -9.12
N PHE A 42 -14.18 -2.63 -8.12
CA PHE A 42 -14.39 -2.29 -6.73
C PHE A 42 -13.98 -0.82 -6.46
N ASP A 43 -14.24 0.07 -7.42
CA ASP A 43 -13.89 1.47 -7.31
C ASP A 43 -15.04 2.15 -6.58
N VAL A 44 -14.94 2.17 -5.25
CA VAL A 44 -15.85 2.98 -4.44
C VAL A 44 -15.60 4.43 -4.86
N ALA A 45 -16.61 5.02 -5.50
CA ALA A 45 -16.57 6.39 -5.97
C ALA A 45 -16.12 7.31 -4.83
N ARG A 46 -15.16 8.19 -5.11
CA ARG A 46 -14.71 9.18 -4.15
C ARG A 46 -15.89 10.08 -3.80
N TYR A 47 -16.16 10.20 -2.50
CA TYR A 47 -17.24 11.03 -1.98
C TYR A 47 -16.67 11.98 -0.92
N GLY A 48 -17.00 13.26 -1.01
CA GLY A 48 -16.51 14.28 -0.06
C GLY A 48 -15.10 14.77 -0.33
N ASP A 49 -14.53 15.44 0.68
CA ASP A 49 -13.28 16.19 0.63
C ASP A 49 -12.04 15.33 0.91
N ALA A 50 -12.20 14.28 1.72
CA ALA A 50 -11.12 13.37 2.09
C ALA A 50 -11.59 11.92 2.21
N ARG A 51 -10.70 10.97 1.94
CA ARG A 51 -10.91 9.53 2.03
C ARG A 51 -9.97 8.91 3.06
N VAL A 52 -10.53 8.24 4.06
CA VAL A 52 -9.78 7.55 5.12
C VAL A 52 -10.05 6.06 5.02
N ALA A 53 -8.99 5.28 4.86
CA ALA A 53 -9.07 3.83 4.84
C ALA A 53 -8.74 3.24 6.21
N LEU A 54 -9.67 2.49 6.80
CA LEU A 54 -9.47 1.77 8.05
C LEU A 54 -8.86 0.40 7.77
N ILE A 55 -7.74 0.11 8.45
CA ILE A 55 -7.06 -1.18 8.42
C ILE A 55 -6.89 -1.72 9.84
N GLY A 56 -6.96 -3.03 10.01
CA GLY A 56 -6.84 -3.66 11.32
C GLY A 56 -7.30 -5.09 11.27
N PHE A 57 -6.78 -5.92 12.18
CA PHE A 57 -7.16 -7.33 12.26
C PHE A 57 -8.67 -7.49 12.48
N PRO A 58 -9.25 -8.64 12.10
CA PRO A 58 -10.60 -8.97 12.55
C PRO A 58 -10.71 -8.84 14.08
N SER A 59 -11.88 -8.42 14.57
CA SER A 59 -12.19 -8.32 15.99
C SER A 59 -11.43 -7.25 16.80
N VAL A 60 -10.68 -6.33 16.17
CA VAL A 60 -10.08 -5.16 16.88
C VAL A 60 -11.07 -4.01 17.13
N GLY A 61 -12.35 -4.19 16.77
CA GLY A 61 -13.39 -3.16 16.92
C GLY A 61 -13.49 -2.18 15.74
N LYS A 62 -12.89 -2.50 14.58
CA LYS A 62 -12.90 -1.65 13.37
C LYS A 62 -14.32 -1.25 12.92
N SER A 63 -15.23 -2.23 12.82
CA SER A 63 -16.62 -1.98 12.42
C SER A 63 -17.41 -1.22 13.48
N THR A 64 -17.14 -1.48 14.77
CA THR A 64 -17.74 -0.71 15.87
C THR A 64 -17.30 0.75 15.82
N LEU A 65 -16.01 1.00 15.61
CA LEU A 65 -15.48 2.36 15.46
C LEU A 65 -16.11 3.08 14.26
N LEU A 66 -16.29 2.39 13.13
CA LEU A 66 -16.95 2.98 11.97
C LEU A 66 -18.39 3.35 12.30
N SER A 67 -19.18 2.42 12.85
CA SER A 67 -20.58 2.66 13.21
C SER A 67 -20.77 3.82 14.18
N GLU A 68 -19.89 3.97 15.17
CA GLU A 68 -20.02 5.00 16.21
C GLU A 68 -19.64 6.40 15.71
N VAL A 69 -18.71 6.49 14.77
CA VAL A 69 -18.22 7.78 14.25
C VAL A 69 -19.08 8.25 13.07
N THR A 70 -19.80 7.35 12.40
CA THR A 70 -20.71 7.70 11.30
C THR A 70 -22.08 8.13 11.80
N GLU A 71 -22.50 9.34 11.42
CA GLU A 71 -23.82 9.91 11.77
C GLU A 71 -24.97 9.17 11.10
N THR A 72 -24.74 8.66 9.89
CA THR A 72 -25.66 7.75 9.22
C THR A 72 -25.47 6.37 9.83
N LYS A 73 -26.47 5.90 10.60
CA LYS A 73 -26.70 4.47 10.81
C LYS A 73 -26.48 3.81 9.46
N SER A 74 -25.62 2.80 9.44
CA SER A 74 -25.31 1.94 8.30
C SER A 74 -26.59 1.32 7.71
N ASP A 75 -27.41 2.13 7.06
CA ASP A 75 -28.31 1.68 6.02
C ASP A 75 -27.37 1.09 5.01
N ALA A 76 -27.44 -0.23 4.91
CA ALA A 76 -26.87 -1.00 3.83
C ALA A 76 -27.16 -0.21 2.56
N ALA A 77 -26.15 0.53 2.09
CA ALA A 77 -26.26 1.32 0.88
C ALA A 77 -26.35 0.27 -0.21
N ALA A 78 -27.59 -0.10 -0.52
CA ALA A 78 -28.01 -0.89 -1.66
C ALA A 78 -27.70 -0.07 -2.92
N TYR A 79 -26.42 0.15 -3.17
CA TYR A 79 -25.93 0.31 -4.52
C TYR A 79 -25.84 -1.12 -5.05
N GLU A 80 -26.83 -1.48 -5.84
CA GLU A 80 -27.11 -2.81 -6.41
C GLU A 80 -26.03 -3.28 -7.42
N PHE A 81 -24.78 -2.87 -7.21
CA PHE A 81 -23.59 -3.26 -7.95
C PHE A 81 -22.34 -3.40 -7.05
N THR A 82 -22.43 -3.30 -5.73
CA THR A 82 -21.24 -3.45 -4.85
C THR A 82 -21.01 -4.93 -4.52
N THR A 83 -20.31 -5.64 -5.39
CA THR A 83 -19.80 -6.98 -5.10
C THR A 83 -18.75 -6.91 -3.97
N LEU A 84 -19.27 -7.01 -2.74
CA LEU A 84 -18.63 -7.56 -1.55
C LEU A 84 -17.40 -6.82 -0.98
N THR A 85 -17.60 -6.20 0.19
CA THR A 85 -16.63 -5.99 1.30
C THR A 85 -15.96 -4.62 1.50
N CYS A 86 -16.57 -3.48 1.15
CA CYS A 86 -16.22 -2.22 1.81
C CYS A 86 -17.49 -1.56 2.32
N ILE A 87 -17.51 -1.22 3.61
CA ILE A 87 -18.59 -0.44 4.20
C ILE A 87 -18.12 1.02 4.18
N PRO A 88 -18.68 1.87 3.29
CA PRO A 88 -18.40 3.29 3.33
C PRO A 88 -19.21 3.94 4.45
N GLY A 89 -18.51 4.69 5.29
CA GLY A 89 -19.09 5.63 6.24
C GLY A 89 -18.83 7.06 5.80
N VAL A 90 -19.74 7.98 6.09
CA VAL A 90 -19.47 9.41 5.88
C VAL A 90 -19.57 10.11 7.22
N ILE A 91 -18.60 10.97 7.51
CA ILE A 91 -18.56 11.80 8.70
C ILE A 91 -18.43 13.27 8.30
N HIS A 92 -19.04 14.14 9.08
CA HIS A 92 -18.96 15.58 8.91
C HIS A 92 -18.05 16.16 9.98
N TYR A 93 -16.97 16.81 9.57
CA TYR A 93 -16.03 17.43 10.50
C TYR A 93 -15.58 18.78 10.00
N LYS A 94 -15.88 19.85 10.75
CA LYS A 94 -15.55 21.25 10.40
C LYS A 94 -15.95 21.60 8.96
N ASP A 95 -17.22 21.37 8.63
CA ASP A 95 -17.82 21.59 7.31
C ASP A 95 -17.23 20.74 6.17
N SER A 96 -16.31 19.82 6.46
CA SER A 96 -15.73 18.89 5.48
C SER A 96 -16.40 17.53 5.58
N LYS A 97 -16.69 16.93 4.43
CA LYS A 97 -17.20 15.55 4.32
C LYS A 97 -16.04 14.60 4.20
N ILE A 98 -15.92 13.64 5.12
CA ILE A 98 -14.85 12.66 5.10
C ILE A 98 -15.46 11.28 4.90
N GLN A 99 -15.03 10.59 3.84
CA GLN A 99 -15.42 9.23 3.53
C GLN A 99 -14.51 8.25 4.28
N LEU A 100 -15.07 7.51 5.22
CA LEU A 100 -14.43 6.39 5.89
C LEU A 100 -14.67 5.11 5.08
N LEU A 101 -13.64 4.28 4.94
CA LEU A 101 -13.74 3.03 4.21
C LEU A 101 -13.18 1.89 5.02
N ASP A 102 -14.02 0.90 5.23
CA ASP A 102 -13.60 -0.33 5.88
C ASP A 102 -12.90 -1.24 4.87
N LEU A 103 -11.60 -1.54 5.06
CA LEU A 103 -10.84 -2.45 4.19
C LEU A 103 -10.60 -3.82 4.86
N PRO A 104 -11.60 -4.72 4.87
CA PRO A 104 -11.36 -6.12 5.21
C PRO A 104 -10.48 -6.76 4.12
N GLY A 105 -9.52 -7.60 4.54
CA GLY A 105 -8.79 -8.48 3.61
C GLY A 105 -7.43 -8.01 3.11
N ILE A 106 -6.92 -6.81 3.46
CA ILE A 106 -5.48 -6.49 3.26
C ILE A 106 -4.59 -7.53 3.98
N ILE A 107 -5.09 -8.09 5.07
CA ILE A 107 -4.32 -8.89 6.03
C ILE A 107 -4.20 -10.36 5.61
N GLU A 108 -5.17 -10.90 4.86
CA GLU A 108 -5.26 -12.34 4.60
C GLU A 108 -5.18 -12.72 3.11
N GLY A 109 -5.27 -11.78 2.16
CA GLY A 109 -5.37 -12.13 0.73
C GLY A 109 -4.71 -11.19 -0.27
N ALA A 110 -4.09 -10.09 0.17
CA ALA A 110 -3.44 -9.13 -0.72
C ALA A 110 -2.14 -9.66 -1.36
N ALA A 111 -1.36 -10.43 -0.60
CA ALA A 111 -0.08 -10.98 -1.05
C ALA A 111 -0.22 -12.21 -1.97
N GLU A 112 -1.32 -12.97 -1.87
CA GLU A 112 -1.53 -14.20 -2.67
C GLU A 112 -2.01 -13.95 -4.10
N GLY A 113 -2.32 -12.69 -4.48
CA GLY A 113 -2.72 -12.35 -5.84
C GLY A 113 -4.06 -12.96 -6.30
N LYS A 114 -4.83 -13.61 -5.42
CA LYS A 114 -6.22 -13.98 -5.69
C LYS A 114 -6.98 -12.69 -5.97
N GLY A 115 -7.68 -12.62 -7.11
CA GLY A 115 -8.14 -11.37 -7.76
C GLY A 115 -8.83 -10.31 -6.89
N ARG A 116 -9.36 -10.71 -5.73
CA ARG A 116 -10.01 -9.85 -4.71
C ARG A 116 -9.02 -8.96 -3.94
N GLY A 117 -7.81 -9.44 -3.63
CA GLY A 117 -6.82 -8.65 -2.87
C GLY A 117 -6.33 -7.40 -3.62
N ARG A 118 -6.35 -7.46 -4.96
CA ARG A 118 -5.91 -6.37 -5.83
C ARG A 118 -6.82 -5.14 -5.78
N GLN A 119 -8.12 -5.38 -5.64
CA GLN A 119 -9.15 -4.36 -5.53
C GLN A 119 -9.01 -3.55 -4.23
N VAL A 120 -8.78 -4.23 -3.11
CA VAL A 120 -8.57 -3.59 -1.80
C VAL A 120 -7.31 -2.71 -1.80
N ILE A 121 -6.24 -3.14 -2.48
CA ILE A 121 -5.02 -2.33 -2.64
C ILE A 121 -5.28 -1.05 -3.43
N ALA A 122 -6.11 -1.12 -4.48
CA ALA A 122 -6.45 0.06 -5.28
C ALA A 122 -7.18 1.11 -4.42
N VAL A 123 -8.14 0.66 -3.60
CA VAL A 123 -8.83 1.52 -2.63
C VAL A 123 -7.86 2.12 -1.62
N ALA A 124 -6.97 1.31 -1.03
CA ALA A 124 -5.98 1.79 -0.07
C ALA A 124 -5.03 2.85 -0.68
N LYS A 125 -4.66 2.69 -1.96
CA LYS A 125 -3.83 3.67 -2.70
C LYS A 125 -4.55 4.97 -3.04
N SER A 126 -5.88 4.92 -3.17
CA SER A 126 -6.71 6.10 -3.44
C SER A 126 -7.08 6.88 -2.17
N ALA A 127 -6.80 6.33 -0.98
CA ALA A 127 -7.09 6.99 0.29
C ALA A 127 -6.05 8.08 0.59
N ASP A 128 -6.52 9.20 1.14
CA ASP A 128 -5.67 10.30 1.58
C ASP A 128 -4.99 9.97 2.92
N VAL A 129 -5.66 9.19 3.77
CA VAL A 129 -5.17 8.74 5.07
C VAL A 129 -5.47 7.26 5.29
N ILE A 130 -4.53 6.54 5.88
CA ILE A 130 -4.74 5.17 6.36
C ILE A 130 -4.79 5.21 7.90
N LEU A 131 -5.92 4.81 8.48
CA LEU A 131 -6.12 4.69 9.91
C LEU A 131 -5.92 3.24 10.35
N MET A 132 -4.90 3.00 11.18
CA MET A 132 -4.59 1.66 11.68
C MET A 132 -5.22 1.44 13.05
N VAL A 133 -6.16 0.49 13.13
CA VAL A 133 -6.84 0.07 14.36
C VAL A 133 -6.14 -1.18 14.90
N LEU A 134 -5.70 -1.10 16.15
CA LEU A 134 -4.90 -2.12 16.82
C LEU A 134 -5.54 -2.52 18.14
N ASP A 135 -5.42 -3.80 18.49
CA ASP A 135 -5.73 -4.29 19.84
C ASP A 135 -4.64 -3.82 20.81
N ALA A 136 -5.01 -3.16 21.91
CA ALA A 136 -4.08 -2.65 22.91
C ALA A 136 -3.19 -3.75 23.53
N SER A 137 -3.66 -4.99 23.59
CA SER A 137 -2.91 -6.11 24.19
C SER A 137 -1.84 -6.67 23.26
N LYS A 138 -2.00 -6.50 21.94
CA LYS A 138 -1.14 -7.12 20.90
C LYS A 138 -0.68 -6.11 19.84
N GLY A 139 -0.78 -4.81 20.16
CA GLY A 139 -0.65 -3.73 19.19
C GLY A 139 0.68 -3.72 18.46
N ASP A 140 1.79 -3.97 19.15
CA ASP A 140 3.12 -3.96 18.54
C ASP A 140 3.32 -5.05 17.48
N ILE A 141 2.77 -6.25 17.73
CA ILE A 141 2.86 -7.37 16.80
C ILE A 141 1.96 -7.09 15.59
N GLN A 142 0.73 -6.66 15.85
CA GLN A 142 -0.24 -6.34 14.80
C GLN A 142 0.27 -5.20 13.90
N LYS A 143 0.81 -4.14 14.49
CA LYS A 143 1.40 -3.00 13.77
C LYS A 143 2.50 -3.46 12.80
N LYS A 144 3.48 -4.23 13.28
CA LYS A 144 4.60 -4.71 12.46
C LYS A 144 4.13 -5.58 11.29
N LEU A 145 3.12 -6.42 11.51
CA LEU A 145 2.55 -7.26 10.45
C LEU A 145 1.84 -6.39 9.40
N LEU A 146 1.00 -5.44 9.82
CA LEU A 146 0.28 -4.54 8.92
C LEU A 146 1.21 -3.65 8.12
N GLU A 147 2.23 -3.06 8.75
CA GLU A 147 3.25 -2.24 8.08
C GLU A 147 3.94 -3.03 6.97
N LYS A 148 4.35 -4.28 7.26
CA LYS A 148 5.01 -5.15 6.29
C LYS A 148 4.13 -5.54 5.09
N GLU A 149 2.86 -5.81 5.33
CA GLU A 149 1.89 -6.10 4.26
C GLU A 149 1.66 -4.87 3.37
N LEU A 150 1.43 -3.70 3.98
CA LEU A 150 1.26 -2.45 3.25
C LEU A 150 2.50 -2.07 2.44
N GLU A 151 3.71 -2.27 2.98
CA GLU A 151 4.95 -2.04 2.24
C GLU A 151 5.11 -2.98 1.05
N THR A 152 4.65 -4.23 1.20
CA THR A 152 4.70 -5.26 0.16
C THR A 152 3.82 -4.90 -1.04
N VAL A 153 2.67 -4.27 -0.80
CA VAL A 153 1.77 -3.77 -1.86
C VAL A 153 2.18 -2.39 -2.41
N GLY A 154 3.27 -1.81 -1.88
CA GLY A 154 3.89 -0.58 -2.38
C GLY A 154 3.40 0.70 -1.69
N LEU A 155 2.66 0.60 -0.59
CA LEU A 155 2.33 1.75 0.24
C LEU A 155 3.53 2.10 1.13
N ARG A 156 3.75 3.40 1.37
CA ARG A 156 4.81 3.92 2.25
C ARG A 156 4.16 4.83 3.26
N LEU A 157 4.02 4.34 4.49
CA LEU A 157 3.35 5.07 5.56
C LEU A 157 4.26 6.15 6.12
N ASN A 158 3.74 7.36 6.29
CA ASN A 158 4.41 8.49 6.97
C ASN A 158 5.82 8.81 6.43
N GLN A 159 6.05 8.58 5.13
CA GLN A 159 7.33 8.81 4.47
C GLN A 159 7.14 9.80 3.33
N SER A 160 8.06 10.76 3.21
CA SER A 160 8.17 11.59 2.01
C SER A 160 8.93 10.83 0.92
N PRO A 161 8.65 11.11 -0.37
CA PRO A 161 9.43 10.55 -1.45
C PRO A 161 10.93 10.87 -1.28
N PRO A 162 11.83 9.90 -1.47
CA PRO A 162 13.26 10.16 -1.36
C PRO A 162 13.70 11.16 -2.43
N GLN A 163 14.57 12.10 -2.06
CA GLN A 163 15.08 13.15 -2.95
C GLN A 163 16.15 12.58 -3.90
N ILE A 164 15.72 11.79 -4.88
CA ILE A 164 16.59 11.16 -5.87
C ILE A 164 16.11 11.53 -7.27
N SER A 165 17.01 12.10 -8.07
CA SER A 165 16.76 12.39 -9.49
C SER A 165 17.39 11.33 -10.39
N PHE A 166 16.60 10.71 -11.28
CA PHE A 166 17.11 9.77 -12.28
C PHE A 166 16.92 10.32 -13.69
N LYS A 167 18.02 10.45 -14.44
CA LYS A 167 18.01 10.90 -15.85
C LYS A 167 18.64 9.83 -16.74
N LYS A 168 17.81 9.17 -17.55
CA LYS A 168 18.28 8.15 -18.50
C LYS A 168 19.13 8.79 -19.60
N LYS A 169 20.37 8.35 -19.75
CA LYS A 169 21.27 8.73 -20.85
C LYS A 169 21.24 7.65 -21.95
N LYS A 170 21.52 8.04 -23.21
CA LYS A 170 21.58 7.11 -24.35
C LYS A 170 22.90 6.33 -24.41
N THR A 171 23.99 6.94 -23.94
CA THR A 171 25.35 6.40 -23.93
C THR A 171 26.10 6.88 -22.68
N GLY A 172 27.25 6.28 -22.37
CA GLY A 172 28.13 6.74 -21.28
C GLY A 172 27.90 6.10 -19.92
N GLY A 173 27.24 4.92 -19.86
CA GLY A 173 27.06 4.16 -18.63
C GLY A 173 26.20 4.88 -17.58
N ILE A 174 26.42 4.54 -16.31
CA ILE A 174 25.75 5.16 -15.15
C ILE A 174 26.67 6.25 -14.60
N THR A 175 26.10 7.42 -14.29
CA THR A 175 26.80 8.47 -13.53
C THR A 175 26.11 8.60 -12.19
N PHE A 176 26.87 8.56 -11.10
CA PHE A 176 26.34 8.64 -9.75
C PHE A 176 26.83 9.92 -9.07
N ASN A 177 25.90 10.75 -8.60
CA ASN A 177 26.19 11.99 -7.90
C ASN A 177 25.51 11.94 -6.53
N ASN A 178 26.22 12.41 -5.48
CA ASN A 178 25.68 12.53 -4.13
C ASN A 178 25.94 13.93 -3.56
N THR A 179 24.97 14.45 -2.82
CA THR A 179 25.11 15.74 -2.12
C THR A 179 25.63 15.56 -0.69
N VAL A 180 25.29 14.43 -0.06
CA VAL A 180 25.73 14.06 1.30
C VAL A 180 26.49 12.72 1.27
N PRO A 181 27.39 12.47 2.24
CA PRO A 181 28.01 11.16 2.41
C PRO A 181 26.93 10.08 2.60
N LEU A 182 27.03 9.00 1.84
CA LEU A 182 26.04 7.93 1.87
C LEU A 182 26.47 6.85 2.86
N SER A 183 25.62 6.61 3.86
CA SER A 183 25.85 5.62 4.92
C SER A 183 25.38 4.21 4.56
N HIS A 184 24.49 4.09 3.57
CA HIS A 184 23.78 2.84 3.28
C HIS A 184 23.88 2.39 1.81
N LEU A 185 24.56 3.16 0.97
CA LEU A 185 24.54 2.96 -0.48
C LEU A 185 25.88 3.38 -1.08
N ASP A 186 26.59 2.40 -1.66
CA ASP A 186 27.91 2.59 -2.27
C ASP A 186 27.79 2.71 -3.79
N GLU A 187 28.63 3.56 -4.39
CA GLU A 187 28.73 3.73 -5.85
C GLU A 187 28.97 2.39 -6.57
N LYS A 188 29.86 1.56 -6.03
CA LYS A 188 30.15 0.21 -6.58
C LYS A 188 28.90 -0.66 -6.61
N THR A 189 28.05 -0.57 -5.59
CA THR A 189 26.79 -1.32 -5.52
C THR A 189 25.80 -0.83 -6.57
N VAL A 190 25.74 0.48 -6.83
CA VAL A 190 24.86 1.06 -7.87
C VAL A 190 25.30 0.68 -9.28
N MET A 191 26.60 0.82 -9.56
CA MET A 191 27.16 0.58 -10.90
C MET A 191 27.02 -0.89 -11.33
N ASN A 192 27.05 -1.82 -10.37
CA ASN A 192 27.03 -3.26 -10.63
C ASN A 192 25.62 -3.88 -10.69
N VAL A 193 24.54 -3.13 -10.41
CA VAL A 193 23.14 -3.63 -10.44
C VAL A 193 22.52 -3.57 -11.85
N TYR A 194 23.30 -3.16 -12.86
CA TYR A 194 22.89 -3.16 -14.27
C TYR A 194 22.88 -4.56 -14.88
#